data_AF-A0A183BQ61-F1
#
_entry.id   AF-A0A183BQ61-F1
#
_cell.length_a   1.000
_cell.length_b   1.000
_cell.length_c   1.000
_cell.angle_alpha   90.00
_cell.angle_beta   90.00
_cell.angle_gamma   90.00
#
_symmetry.space_group_name_H-M   'P 1'
#
loop_
_entity.id
_entity.type
_entity.pdbx_description
1 polymer ?
#
loop_
_entity_poly.entity_id
_entity_poly.type
_entity_poly.pdbx_seq_one_letter_code
_entity_poly.pdbx_strand_id
1 'polypeptide(L)'
;MFSHLFLLLFAFLETSRALYFHIAETEKKCFIEEIPDETMVMGRYKVQLYDPNTKAYGDYPTIGMHVEAKDPEEKVILSKLYTSEGMFTFTSHSPGEHLICLYSNSSAWFSGAQLRVHLDIQVGEHAQDYEQVAAKDKLNELQLRVRQLLDQVEQITKEQNYQRYREERFRQTSESTNVCNY
;
A
#
# COMPACT_ATOMS: atom_id res chain seq x y z
N MET A 1 -36.78 -25.69 5.19
CA MET A 1 -36.56 -24.77 4.05
C MET A 1 -35.60 -23.63 4.37
N PHE A 2 -35.73 -22.91 5.49
CA PHE A 2 -34.83 -21.78 5.83
C PHE A 2 -33.35 -22.17 6.08
N SER A 3 -33.07 -23.35 6.64
CA SER A 3 -31.70 -23.81 6.92
C SER A 3 -30.86 -24.05 5.66
N HIS A 4 -31.46 -24.55 4.57
CA HIS A 4 -30.76 -24.76 3.30
C HIS A 4 -30.41 -23.45 2.59
N LEU A 5 -31.24 -22.40 2.76
CA LEU A 5 -30.98 -21.07 2.21
C LEU A 5 -29.79 -20.41 2.91
N PHE A 6 -29.65 -20.61 4.23
CA PHE A 6 -28.53 -20.10 5.04
C PHE A 6 -27.21 -20.82 4.72
N LEU A 7 -27.25 -22.15 4.51
CA LEU A 7 -26.10 -22.95 4.08
C LEU A 7 -25.60 -22.58 2.67
N LEU A 8 -26.52 -22.30 1.74
CA LEU A 8 -26.17 -21.80 0.41
C LEU A 8 -25.53 -20.41 0.48
N LEU A 9 -25.99 -19.53 1.38
CA LEU A 9 -25.41 -18.19 1.55
C LEU A 9 -23.97 -18.25 2.10
N PHE A 10 -23.68 -19.18 3.01
CA PHE A 10 -22.33 -19.39 3.57
C PHE A 10 -21.34 -19.96 2.54
N ALA A 11 -21.82 -20.78 1.59
CA ALA A 11 -20.96 -21.35 0.54
C ALA A 11 -20.39 -20.30 -0.43
N PHE A 12 -20.99 -19.11 -0.52
CA PHE A 12 -20.48 -18.01 -1.34
C PHE A 12 -19.48 -17.09 -0.63
N LEU A 13 -19.29 -17.23 0.69
CA LEU A 13 -18.41 -16.35 1.46
C LEU A 13 -16.93 -16.73 1.41
N GLU A 14 -16.57 -17.92 0.91
CA GLU A 14 -15.18 -18.43 1.00
C GLU A 14 -14.28 -18.16 -0.22
N THR A 15 -14.71 -17.36 -1.20
CA THR A 15 -13.86 -17.03 -2.36
C THR A 15 -13.23 -15.65 -2.25
N SER A 16 -12.58 -15.31 -1.14
CA SER A 16 -11.65 -14.18 -1.12
C SER A 16 -10.25 -14.65 -1.53
N ARG A 17 -9.85 -14.35 -2.76
CA ARG A 17 -8.44 -14.50 -3.17
C ARG A 17 -7.68 -13.24 -2.78
N ALA A 18 -6.58 -13.40 -2.05
CA ALA A 18 -5.66 -12.31 -1.76
C ALA A 18 -5.12 -11.70 -3.06
N LEU A 19 -4.88 -10.39 -3.07
CA LEU A 19 -4.36 -9.67 -4.23
C LEU A 19 -2.87 -10.00 -4.40
N TYR A 20 -2.53 -10.52 -5.57
CA TYR A 20 -1.15 -10.71 -5.99
C TYR A 20 -0.99 -10.29 -7.44
N PHE A 21 0.23 -9.96 -7.80
CA PHE A 21 0.60 -9.67 -9.18
C PHE A 21 1.88 -10.40 -9.55
N HIS A 22 2.18 -10.40 -10.84
CA HIS A 22 3.37 -11.04 -11.36
C HIS A 22 4.37 -10.00 -11.83
N ILE A 23 5.65 -10.28 -11.56
CA ILE A 23 6.79 -9.50 -12.01
C ILE A 23 7.73 -10.44 -12.76
N ALA A 24 8.08 -10.09 -13.99
CA ALA A 24 9.13 -10.77 -14.74
C ALA A 24 10.53 -10.35 -14.27
N GLU A 25 11.57 -11.03 -14.75
CA GLU A 25 12.95 -10.65 -14.45
C GLU A 25 13.23 -9.20 -14.86
N THR A 26 13.83 -8.41 -13.96
CA THR A 26 14.11 -6.96 -14.12
C THR A 26 12.89 -6.04 -14.32
N GLU A 27 11.67 -6.58 -14.27
CA GLU A 27 10.48 -5.76 -14.38
C GLU A 27 10.27 -4.94 -13.10
N LYS A 28 9.98 -3.64 -13.29
CA LYS A 28 9.62 -2.72 -12.22
C LYS A 28 8.12 -2.47 -12.25
N LYS A 29 7.43 -2.85 -11.17
CA LYS A 29 6.00 -2.55 -10.99
C LYS A 29 5.86 -1.42 -9.99
N CYS A 30 5.08 -0.42 -10.34
CA CYS A 30 4.84 0.75 -9.51
C CYS A 30 3.34 0.94 -9.25
N PHE A 31 3.03 1.42 -8.07
CA PHE A 31 1.71 1.74 -7.56
C PHE A 31 1.68 3.22 -7.25
N ILE A 32 0.62 3.90 -7.68
CA ILE A 32 0.41 5.32 -7.42
C ILE A 32 -0.60 5.42 -6.29
N GLU A 33 -0.22 6.08 -5.20
CA GLU A 33 -1.08 6.32 -4.04
C GLU A 33 -1.22 7.83 -3.83
N GLU A 34 -2.44 8.29 -3.62
CA GLU A 34 -2.72 9.70 -3.32
C GLU A 34 -2.67 9.89 -1.80
N ILE A 35 -1.64 10.58 -1.31
CA ILE A 35 -1.29 10.61 0.13
C ILE A 35 -1.33 12.04 0.65
N PRO A 36 -2.02 12.35 1.76
CA PRO A 36 -1.95 13.65 2.41
C PRO A 36 -0.54 13.96 2.94
N ASP A 37 -0.31 15.21 3.38
CA ASP A 37 0.93 15.53 4.10
C ASP A 37 1.00 14.80 5.45
N GLU A 38 2.21 14.69 6.01
CA GLU A 38 2.48 14.18 7.35
C GLU A 38 1.74 12.87 7.66
N THR A 39 1.68 11.98 6.67
CA THR A 39 0.93 10.72 6.74
C THR A 39 1.89 9.55 6.58
N MET A 40 1.85 8.63 7.54
CA MET A 40 2.68 7.42 7.51
C MET A 40 2.10 6.40 6.53
N VAL A 41 3.00 5.71 5.82
CA VAL A 41 2.69 4.61 4.92
C VAL A 41 3.46 3.39 5.37
N MET A 42 2.79 2.25 5.44
CA MET A 42 3.38 0.94 5.69
C MET A 42 3.04 0.02 4.53
N GLY A 43 4.04 -0.66 3.99
CA GLY A 43 3.83 -1.72 3.01
C GLY A 43 4.39 -3.05 3.48
N ARG A 44 3.60 -4.12 3.34
CA ARG A 44 4.02 -5.50 3.58
C ARG A 44 4.02 -6.23 2.25
N TYR A 45 5.07 -6.99 1.98
CA TYR A 45 5.13 -7.77 0.76
C TYR A 45 5.73 -9.15 0.99
N LYS A 46 5.32 -10.10 0.14
CA LYS A 46 5.89 -11.45 0.08
C LYS A 46 6.06 -11.87 -1.38
N VAL A 47 7.23 -12.41 -1.70
CA VAL A 47 7.61 -12.83 -3.04
C VAL A 47 7.73 -14.34 -3.09
N GLN A 48 7.14 -14.93 -4.12
CA GLN A 48 7.20 -16.36 -4.41
C GLN A 48 7.72 -16.58 -5.82
N LEU A 49 8.56 -17.59 -6.02
CA LEU A 49 9.11 -17.92 -7.33
C LEU A 49 8.32 -19.05 -7.96
N TYR A 50 8.06 -18.95 -9.26
CA TYR A 50 7.52 -20.05 -10.03
C TYR A 50 8.58 -21.14 -10.25
N ASP A 51 8.28 -22.36 -9.80
CA ASP A 51 9.10 -23.53 -10.08
C ASP A 51 8.46 -24.36 -11.23
N PRO A 52 9.13 -24.49 -12.39
CA PRO A 52 8.61 -25.24 -13.52
C PRO A 52 8.48 -26.74 -13.25
N ASN A 53 9.23 -27.30 -12.30
CA ASN A 53 9.19 -28.73 -12.00
C ASN A 53 7.92 -29.10 -11.22
N THR A 54 7.57 -28.30 -10.22
CA THR A 54 6.37 -28.48 -9.39
C THR A 54 5.14 -27.79 -9.95
N LYS A 55 5.31 -26.90 -10.95
CA LYS A 55 4.25 -26.06 -11.53
C LYS A 55 3.53 -25.21 -10.48
N ALA A 56 4.25 -24.79 -9.45
CA ALA A 56 3.72 -24.08 -8.31
C ALA A 56 4.62 -22.88 -7.94
N TYR A 57 4.07 -21.99 -7.12
CA TYR A 57 4.83 -20.88 -6.54
C TYR A 57 5.29 -21.28 -5.15
N GLY A 58 6.60 -21.19 -4.91
CA GLY A 58 7.23 -21.52 -3.64
C GLY A 58 7.93 -20.31 -3.02
N ASP A 59 8.22 -20.42 -1.73
CA ASP A 59 8.99 -19.43 -1.00
C ASP A 59 10.50 -19.65 -1.23
N TYR A 60 11.24 -18.59 -1.57
CA TYR A 60 12.67 -18.65 -1.85
C TYR A 60 13.39 -17.52 -1.10
N PRO A 61 14.01 -17.80 0.07
CA PRO A 61 14.58 -16.78 0.96
C PRO A 61 15.67 -15.91 0.35
N THR A 62 16.35 -16.40 -0.69
CA THR A 62 17.47 -15.72 -1.35
C THR A 62 17.05 -14.64 -2.33
N ILE A 63 15.75 -14.50 -2.61
CA ILE A 63 15.25 -13.47 -3.52
C ILE A 63 15.29 -12.11 -2.84
N GLY A 64 16.07 -11.19 -3.41
CA GLY A 64 16.07 -9.79 -2.99
C GLY A 64 15.01 -8.99 -3.73
N MET A 65 14.23 -8.19 -2.99
CA MET A 65 13.26 -7.26 -3.55
C MET A 65 13.65 -5.83 -3.21
N HIS A 66 13.81 -4.98 -4.22
CA HIS A 66 14.08 -3.56 -4.03
C HIS A 66 12.77 -2.80 -3.97
N VAL A 67 12.62 -1.97 -2.94
CA VAL A 67 11.47 -1.07 -2.76
C VAL A 67 11.97 0.36 -2.89
N GLU A 68 11.33 1.12 -3.77
CA GLU A 68 11.57 2.55 -3.98
C GLU A 68 10.25 3.31 -3.82
N ALA A 69 10.24 4.39 -3.03
CA ALA A 69 9.12 5.32 -2.96
C ALA A 69 9.58 6.73 -3.38
N LYS A 70 8.76 7.39 -4.18
CA LYS A 70 8.95 8.79 -4.61
C LYS A 70 7.78 9.65 -4.20
N ASP A 71 8.06 10.90 -3.87
CA ASP A 71 7.06 11.94 -3.61
C ASP A 71 6.47 12.51 -4.93
N PRO A 72 5.47 13.42 -4.86
CA PRO A 72 4.85 14.04 -6.04
C PRO A 72 5.82 14.85 -6.90
N GLU A 73 6.98 15.24 -6.37
CA GLU A 73 8.05 15.92 -7.08
C GLU A 73 9.10 14.95 -7.68
N GLU A 74 8.78 13.65 -7.71
CA GLU A 74 9.64 12.53 -8.15
C GLU A 74 10.92 12.34 -7.32
N LYS A 75 11.05 13.00 -6.17
CA LYS A 75 12.19 12.84 -5.29
C LYS A 75 12.05 11.52 -4.53
N VAL A 76 13.14 10.76 -4.51
CA VAL A 76 13.22 9.48 -3.81
C VAL A 76 13.22 9.72 -2.29
N ILE A 77 12.18 9.23 -1.62
CA ILE A 77 11.99 9.32 -0.16
C ILE A 77 12.29 7.99 0.55
N LEU A 78 12.25 6.88 -0.18
CA LEU A 78 12.70 5.56 0.28
C LEU A 78 13.35 4.83 -0.90
N SER A 79 14.51 4.19 -0.67
CA SER A 79 15.11 3.26 -1.62
C SER A 79 15.93 2.24 -0.86
N LYS A 80 15.47 0.99 -0.82
CA LYS A 80 16.10 -0.05 -0.01
C LYS A 80 15.86 -1.45 -0.57
N LEU A 81 16.90 -2.28 -0.48
CA LEU A 81 16.84 -3.70 -0.79
C LEU A 81 16.44 -4.50 0.47
N TYR A 82 15.49 -5.40 0.29
CA TYR A 82 14.97 -6.29 1.31
C TYR A 82 15.05 -7.76 0.83
N THR A 83 14.73 -8.70 1.71
CA THR A 83 14.66 -10.15 1.46
C THR A 83 13.40 -10.55 0.68
N SER A 84 13.07 -11.85 0.62
CA SER A 84 11.90 -12.35 -0.11
C SER A 84 10.56 -11.94 0.51
N GLU A 85 10.57 -11.54 1.77
CA GLU A 85 9.42 -11.04 2.53
C GLU A 85 9.92 -9.89 3.41
N GLY A 86 9.09 -8.88 3.60
CA GLY A 86 9.48 -7.72 4.38
C GLY A 86 8.38 -6.68 4.57
N MET A 87 8.70 -5.69 5.41
CA MET A 87 7.89 -4.52 5.68
C MET A 87 8.72 -3.27 5.43
N PHE A 88 8.13 -2.29 4.76
CA PHE A 88 8.72 -0.98 4.55
C PHE A 88 7.80 0.11 5.09
N THR A 89 8.38 1.23 5.52
CA THR A 89 7.63 2.38 6.05
C THR A 89 8.26 3.68 5.59
N PHE A 90 7.44 4.67 5.27
CA PHE A 90 7.88 6.06 5.06
C PHE A 90 6.78 7.03 5.52
N THR A 91 7.13 8.31 5.63
CA THR A 91 6.17 9.38 5.96
C THR A 91 6.15 10.38 4.81
N SER A 92 4.95 10.73 4.35
CA SER A 92 4.73 11.78 3.35
C SER A 92 5.07 13.16 3.94
N HIS A 93 5.71 14.01 3.14
CA HIS A 93 6.03 15.40 3.48
C HIS A 93 5.35 16.43 2.57
N SER A 94 4.82 15.99 1.43
CA SER A 94 4.06 16.81 0.48
C SER A 94 2.80 16.05 0.07
N PRO A 95 1.63 16.69 0.02
CA PRO A 95 0.40 16.00 -0.36
C PRO A 95 0.36 15.74 -1.87
N GLY A 96 -0.06 14.54 -2.28
CA GLY A 96 -0.22 14.21 -3.70
C GLY A 96 0.09 12.76 -4.06
N GLU A 97 0.29 12.52 -5.35
CA GLU A 97 0.60 11.22 -5.93
C GLU A 97 2.02 10.77 -5.56
N HIS A 98 2.13 9.75 -4.73
CA HIS A 98 3.36 9.07 -4.43
C HIS A 98 3.49 7.81 -5.27
N LEU A 99 4.70 7.53 -5.74
CA LEU A 99 4.99 6.34 -6.54
C LEU A 99 5.74 5.31 -5.69
N ILE A 100 5.16 4.13 -5.48
CA ILE A 100 5.75 3.02 -4.73
C ILE A 100 6.07 1.88 -5.70
N CYS A 101 7.35 1.57 -5.88
CA CYS A 101 7.82 0.60 -6.85
C CYS A 101 8.53 -0.58 -6.20
N LEU A 102 8.25 -1.78 -6.73
CA LEU A 102 8.90 -3.03 -6.36
C LEU A 102 9.56 -3.65 -7.60
N TYR A 103 10.81 -4.09 -7.46
CA TYR A 103 11.54 -4.79 -8.52
C TYR A 103 12.66 -5.67 -7.96
N SER A 104 12.94 -6.79 -8.64
CA SER A 104 14.05 -7.66 -8.28
C SER A 104 15.38 -7.07 -8.77
N ASN A 105 16.41 -7.04 -7.92
CA ASN A 105 17.77 -6.60 -8.28
C ASN A 105 18.65 -7.73 -8.86
N SER A 106 18.06 -8.82 -9.35
CA SER A 106 18.81 -9.94 -9.93
C SER A 106 18.36 -10.21 -11.34
N SER A 107 19.31 -10.19 -12.27
CA SER A 107 19.12 -10.42 -13.71
C SER A 107 19.65 -11.79 -14.17
N ALA A 108 19.94 -12.71 -13.24
CA ALA A 108 20.48 -14.02 -13.60
C ALA A 108 20.16 -15.19 -12.65
N TRP A 109 19.48 -14.99 -11.52
CA TRP A 109 19.35 -16.07 -10.52
C TRP A 109 18.27 -17.09 -10.88
N PHE A 110 17.14 -16.67 -11.46
CA PHE A 110 15.98 -17.55 -11.67
C PHE A 110 15.64 -17.83 -13.14
N SER A 111 16.59 -17.59 -14.06
CA SER A 111 16.49 -17.98 -15.48
C SER A 111 15.19 -17.51 -16.17
N GLY A 112 14.76 -16.26 -15.93
CA GLY A 112 13.52 -15.73 -16.50
C GLY A 112 12.23 -16.27 -15.86
N ALA A 113 12.30 -17.01 -14.76
CA ALA A 113 11.11 -17.44 -14.03
C ALA A 113 10.30 -16.26 -13.46
N GLN A 114 9.00 -16.46 -13.35
CA GLN A 114 8.06 -15.42 -12.93
C GLN A 114 7.98 -15.31 -11.41
N LEU A 115 8.01 -14.10 -10.88
CA LEU A 115 7.78 -13.82 -9.47
C LEU A 115 6.29 -13.53 -9.25
N ARG A 116 5.71 -14.09 -8.19
CA ARG A 116 4.41 -13.71 -7.65
C ARG A 116 4.65 -12.85 -6.42
N VAL A 117 4.13 -11.63 -6.43
CA VAL A 117 4.27 -10.67 -5.34
C VAL A 117 2.90 -10.42 -4.73
N HIS A 118 2.80 -10.70 -3.43
CA HIS A 118 1.71 -10.26 -2.58
C HIS A 118 2.12 -8.92 -1.99
N LEU A 119 1.23 -7.94 -2.01
CA LEU A 119 1.50 -6.58 -1.53
C LEU A 119 0.28 -6.03 -0.83
N ASP A 120 0.50 -5.49 0.36
CA ASP A 120 -0.49 -4.76 1.15
C ASP A 120 0.11 -3.40 1.52
N ILE A 121 -0.56 -2.32 1.13
CA ILE A 121 -0.16 -0.94 1.43
C ILE A 121 -1.22 -0.32 2.32
N GLN A 122 -0.80 0.17 3.46
CA GLN A 122 -1.63 0.82 4.47
C GLN A 122 -1.17 2.25 4.64
N VAL A 123 -2.12 3.18 4.71
CA VAL A 123 -1.89 4.62 4.77
C VAL A 123 -2.59 5.21 5.98
N GLY A 124 -1.93 6.12 6.69
CA GLY A 124 -2.49 6.84 7.82
C GLY A 124 -2.70 5.96 9.04
N GLU A 125 -3.90 6.03 9.63
CA GLU A 125 -4.29 5.25 10.81
C GLU A 125 -4.11 3.74 10.58
N HIS A 126 -4.39 3.27 9.36
CA HIS A 126 -4.27 1.85 9.02
C HIS A 126 -2.82 1.36 9.09
N ALA A 127 -1.83 2.26 8.95
CA ALA A 127 -0.42 1.92 9.09
C ALA A 127 0.05 1.88 10.57
N GLN A 128 -0.79 2.30 11.52
CA GLN A 128 -0.40 2.42 12.93
C GLN A 128 -0.57 1.09 13.69
N ASP A 129 0.47 0.69 14.43
CA ASP A 129 0.41 -0.48 15.32
C ASP A 129 -0.13 -0.08 16.70
N TYR A 130 -1.45 -0.13 16.83
CA TYR A 130 -2.15 0.21 18.08
C TYR A 130 -1.82 -0.73 19.25
N GLU A 131 -1.40 -1.96 19.00
CA GLU A 131 -0.98 -2.88 20.06
C GLU A 131 0.34 -2.42 20.67
N GLN A 132 1.29 -2.00 19.83
CA GLN A 132 2.54 -1.39 20.31
C GLN A 132 2.29 -0.06 21.03
N VAL A 133 1.40 0.79 20.53
CA VAL A 133 1.04 2.06 21.19
C VAL A 133 0.44 1.78 22.57
N ALA A 134 -0.51 0.84 22.66
CA ALA A 134 -1.14 0.46 23.93
C ALA A 134 -0.11 -0.08 24.94
N ALA A 135 0.82 -0.92 24.49
CA ALA A 135 1.86 -1.48 25.34
C ALA A 135 2.84 -0.40 25.84
N LYS A 136 3.26 0.51 24.96
CA LYS A 136 4.22 1.58 25.27
C LYS A 136 3.63 2.61 26.24
N ASP A 137 2.42 3.08 25.94
CA ASP A 137 1.76 4.15 26.70
C ASP A 137 0.90 3.60 27.85
N LYS A 138 0.89 2.26 28.03
CA LYS A 138 0.14 1.53 29.06
C LYS A 138 -1.34 1.89 29.08
N LEU A 139 -1.92 2.00 27.89
CA LEU A 139 -3.32 2.38 27.74
C LEU A 139 -4.21 1.20 28.10
N ASN A 140 -5.30 1.48 28.82
CA ASN A 140 -6.39 0.51 28.95
C ASN A 140 -7.25 0.47 27.67
N GLU A 141 -8.15 -0.49 27.58
CA GLU A 141 -8.99 -0.72 26.39
C GLU A 141 -9.80 0.53 25.99
N LEU A 142 -10.37 1.25 26.96
CA LEU A 142 -11.16 2.47 26.68
C LEU A 142 -10.26 3.61 26.20
N GLN A 143 -9.10 3.82 26.81
CA GLN A 143 -8.14 4.85 26.41
C GLN A 143 -7.59 4.58 25.01
N LEU A 144 -7.28 3.32 24.70
CA LEU A 144 -6.88 2.90 23.37
C LEU A 144 -7.99 3.21 22.35
N ARG A 145 -9.24 2.89 22.69
CA ARG A 145 -10.37 3.17 21.79
C ARG A 145 -10.57 4.66 21.55
N VAL A 146 -10.44 5.51 22.56
CA VAL A 146 -10.49 6.96 22.42
C VAL A 146 -9.35 7.45 21.53
N ARG A 147 -8.15 6.91 21.69
CA ARG A 147 -6.99 7.25 20.85
C ARG A 147 -7.24 6.92 19.37
N GLN A 148 -7.72 5.71 19.08
CA GLN A 148 -8.09 5.29 17.72
C GLN A 148 -9.13 6.23 17.11
N LEU A 149 -10.18 6.60 17.86
CA LEU A 149 -11.20 7.52 17.36
C LEU A 149 -10.64 8.93 17.08
N LEU A 150 -9.67 9.40 17.87
CA LEU A 150 -9.03 10.69 17.61
C LEU A 150 -8.16 10.64 16.35
N ASP A 151 -7.35 9.59 16.19
CA ASP A 151 -6.53 9.40 14.99
C ASP A 151 -7.42 9.26 13.73
N GLN A 152 -8.58 8.58 13.84
CA GLN A 152 -9.61 8.52 12.79
C GLN A 152 -10.11 9.90 12.37
N VAL A 153 -10.51 10.72 13.34
CA VAL A 153 -11.03 12.07 13.09
C VAL A 153 -9.95 12.95 12.47
N GLU A 154 -8.71 12.82 12.92
CA GLU A 154 -7.56 13.53 12.34
C GLU A 154 -7.35 13.12 10.88
N GLN A 155 -7.36 11.82 10.57
CA GLN A 155 -7.23 11.34 9.20
C GLN A 155 -8.36 11.88 8.30
N ILE A 156 -9.62 11.79 8.75
CA ILE A 156 -10.77 12.35 8.01
C ILE A 156 -10.59 13.85 7.77
N THR A 157 -10.08 14.58 8.75
CA THR A 157 -9.84 16.02 8.62
C THR A 157 -8.76 16.32 7.59
N LYS A 158 -7.66 15.55 7.57
CA LYS A 158 -6.60 15.65 6.56
C LYS A 158 -7.16 15.36 5.16
N GLU A 159 -7.94 14.30 5.00
CA GLU A 159 -8.58 13.95 3.73
C GLU A 159 -9.54 15.04 3.23
N GLN A 160 -10.38 15.60 4.12
CA GLN A 160 -11.28 16.69 3.77
C GLN A 160 -10.53 17.97 3.35
N ASN A 161 -9.46 18.33 4.07
CA ASN A 161 -8.64 19.48 3.71
C ASN A 161 -7.96 19.27 2.36
N TYR A 162 -7.50 18.05 2.09
CA TYR A 162 -6.92 17.69 0.81
C TYR A 162 -7.93 17.79 -0.34
N GLN A 163 -9.18 17.33 -0.15
CA GLN A 163 -10.25 17.49 -1.15
C GLN A 163 -10.54 18.98 -1.44
N ARG A 164 -10.54 19.85 -0.41
CA ARG A 164 -10.70 21.31 -0.60
C ARG A 164 -9.54 21.90 -1.40
N TYR A 165 -8.31 21.51 -1.11
CA TYR A 165 -7.13 21.94 -1.87
C TYR A 165 -7.26 21.57 -3.36
N ARG A 166 -7.73 20.35 -3.64
CA ARG A 166 -7.96 19.88 -5.01
C ARG A 166 -9.07 20.66 -5.72
N GLU A 167 -10.20 20.89 -5.06
CA GLU A 167 -11.31 21.67 -5.62
C GLU A 167 -10.87 23.10 -5.97
N GLU A 168 -10.13 23.75 -5.07
CA GLU A 168 -9.59 25.10 -5.30
C GLU A 168 -8.67 25.13 -6.53
N ARG A 169 -7.78 24.14 -6.65
CA ARG A 169 -6.89 24.02 -7.82
C ARG A 169 -7.67 23.76 -9.12
N PHE A 170 -8.70 22.92 -9.06
CA PHE A 170 -9.57 22.66 -10.21
C PHE A 170 -10.35 23.92 -10.62
N ARG A 171 -10.87 24.68 -9.65
CA ARG A 171 -11.54 25.96 -9.90
C ARG A 171 -10.61 26.94 -10.60
N GLN A 172 -9.39 27.14 -10.08
CA GLN A 172 -8.39 28.02 -10.70
C GLN A 172 -8.05 27.60 -12.14
N THR A 173 -7.89 26.29 -12.38
CA THR A 173 -7.64 25.76 -13.73
C THR A 173 -8.82 26.00 -14.67
N SER A 174 -10.05 25.76 -14.21
CA SER A 174 -11.27 26.02 -14.98
C SER A 174 -11.43 27.50 -15.31
N GLU A 175 -11.20 28.40 -14.35
CA GLU A 175 -11.23 29.85 -14.56
C GLU A 175 -10.17 30.27 -15.60
N SER A 176 -8.93 29.79 -15.48
CA SER A 176 -7.86 30.12 -16.44
C SER A 176 -8.15 29.62 -17.87
N THR A 177 -8.78 28.46 -18.02
CA THR A 177 -9.17 27.89 -19.32
C THR A 177 -10.32 28.66 -19.95
N ASN A 178 -11.27 29.16 -19.14
CA ASN A 178 -12.37 30.00 -19.62
C ASN A 178 -11.90 31.40 -20.06
N VAL A 179 -10.83 31.94 -19.47
CA VAL A 179 -10.28 33.25 -19.85
C VAL A 179 -9.47 33.19 -21.16
N CYS A 180 -8.94 32.03 -21.55
CA CYS A 180 -8.22 31.84 -22.82
C CYS A 180 -9.12 31.72 -24.07
N ASN A 181 -10.45 31.84 -23.93
CA ASN A 181 -11.42 31.76 -25.03
C ASN A 181 -12.00 33.12 -25.48
N TYR A 182 -11.36 34.24 -25.13
CA TYR A 182 -11.71 35.59 -25.60
C TYR A 182 -10.52 36.36 -26.15
#